data_AF-A0A353VCU5-F1
#
_entry.id   AF-A0A353VCU5-F1
#
_cell.length_a   1.000
_cell.length_b   1.000
_cell.length_c   1.000
_cell.angle_alpha   90.00
_cell.angle_beta   90.00
_cell.angle_gamma   90.00
#
_symmetry.space_group_name_H-M   'P 1'
#
loop_
_entity.id
_entity.type
_entity.pdbx_description
1 polymer ?
#
loop_
_entity_poly.entity_id
_entity_poly.type
_entity_poly.pdbx_seq_one_letter_code
_entity_poly.pdbx_strand_id
1 'polypeptide(L)' 'TCRHCPIPPVYGGRFFVVPREVVLADVRQQVEAGATHVTFGDPDFLNGPGHALAVARALHAEHPSLTFDVTAKIEHLLR' A
#
# COMPACT_ATOMS: atom_id res chain seq x y z
N THR A 1 18.88 -0.01 -5.61
CA THR A 1 18.84 0.10 -4.14
C THR A 1 19.19 1.50 -3.69
N CYS A 2 18.24 2.22 -3.09
CA CYS A 2 18.50 3.54 -2.50
C CYS A 2 19.33 3.38 -1.22
N ARG A 3 20.44 4.12 -1.11
CA ARG A 3 21.30 4.14 0.09
C ARG A 3 21.04 5.32 1.01
N HIS A 4 20.25 6.30 0.56
CA HIS A 4 19.84 7.44 1.37
C HIS A 4 18.66 7.08 2.29
N CYS A 5 17.76 6.22 1.81
CA CYS A 5 16.58 5.83 2.57
C CYS A 5 16.99 4.99 3.79
N PRO A 6 16.51 5.31 5.01
CA PRO A 6 16.80 4.51 6.19
C PRO A 6 15.96 3.21 6.25
N ILE A 7 14.96 3.06 5.38
CA ILE A 7 14.04 1.91 5.40
C ILE A 7 14.76 0.58 5.09
N PRO A 8 15.54 0.44 3.99
CA PRO A 8 16.24 -0.82 3.73
C PRO A 8 17.16 -1.31 4.87
N PRO A 9 18.01 -0.46 5.51
CA PRO A 9 18.82 -0.94 6.63
C PRO A 9 17.98 -1.28 7.87
N VAL A 10 16.89 -0.56 8.15
CA VAL A 10 15.98 -0.88 9.28
C VAL A 10 15.36 -2.27 9.13
N TYR A 11 14.95 -2.65 7.93
CA TYR A 11 14.32 -3.95 7.66
C TYR A 11 15.32 -5.04 7.23
N GLY A 12 16.63 -4.77 7.25
CA GLY A 12 17.65 -5.71 6.79
C GLY A 12 17.47 -6.14 5.33
N GLY A 13 16.95 -5.26 4.48
CA GLY A 13 16.63 -5.54 3.08
C GLY A 13 15.47 -6.51 2.84
N ARG A 14 14.73 -6.89 3.90
CA ARG A 14 13.61 -7.83 3.78
C ARG A 14 12.33 -7.11 3.37
N PHE A 15 11.55 -7.81 2.55
CA PHE A 15 10.20 -7.41 2.20
C PHE A 15 9.21 -8.08 3.16
N PHE A 16 8.29 -7.29 3.70
CA PHE A 16 7.21 -7.76 4.56
C PHE A 16 5.88 -7.42 3.91
N VAL A 17 5.00 -8.42 3.82
CA VAL A 17 3.64 -8.25 3.30
C VAL A 17 2.69 -8.28 4.48
N VAL A 18 1.90 -7.22 4.63
CA VAL A 18 0.75 -7.24 5.53
C VAL A 18 -0.37 -8.03 4.84
N PRO A 19 -1.01 -9.00 5.52
CA PRO A 19 -2.09 -9.75 4.89
C PRO A 19 -3.23 -8.84 4.42
N ARG A 20 -3.79 -9.14 3.24
CA ARG A 20 -4.79 -8.28 2.59
C ARG A 20 -5.99 -8.01 3.50
N GLU A 21 -6.47 -9.03 4.19
CA GLU A 21 -7.60 -8.93 5.12
C GLU A 21 -7.34 -7.96 6.28
N VAL A 22 -6.08 -7.85 6.75
CA VAL A 22 -5.69 -6.90 7.78
C VAL A 22 -5.74 -5.47 7.23
N VAL A 23 -5.20 -5.26 6.02
CA VAL A 23 -5.25 -3.97 5.34
C VAL A 23 -6.70 -3.50 5.12
N LEU A 24 -7.57 -4.39 4.63
CA LEU A 24 -8.98 -4.06 4.41
C LEU A 24 -9.74 -3.81 5.71
N ALA A 25 -9.40 -4.51 6.80
CA ALA A 25 -9.99 -4.25 8.11
C ALA A 25 -9.60 -2.88 8.68
N ASP A 26 -8.38 -2.42 8.44
CA ASP A 26 -7.96 -1.07 8.82
C ASP A 26 -8.68 0.00 7.99
N VAL A 27 -8.75 -0.19 6.66
CA VAL A 27 -9.51 0.70 5.78
C VAL A 27 -10.97 0.82 6.20
N ARG A 28 -11.64 -0.30 6.52
CA ARG A 28 -13.04 -0.28 6.98
C ARG A 28 -13.22 0.61 8.20
N GLN A 29 -12.33 0.52 9.18
CA GLN A 29 -12.37 1.38 10.37
C GLN A 29 -12.22 2.87 10.00
N GLN A 30 -11.34 3.21 9.06
CA GLN A 30 -11.19 4.59 8.59
C GLN A 30 -12.46 5.09 7.86
N VAL A 31 -13.04 4.25 7.00
CA VAL A 31 -14.27 4.59 6.26
C VAL A 31 -15.46 4.73 7.22
N GLU A 32 -15.60 3.85 8.21
CA GLU A 32 -16.62 3.96 9.27
C GLU A 32 -16.45 5.24 10.09
N ALA A 33 -15.22 5.70 10.27
CA ALA A 33 -14.91 6.99 10.89
C ALA A 33 -15.12 8.21 9.96
N GLY A 34 -15.55 7.99 8.70
CA GLY A 34 -15.90 9.04 7.74
C GLY A 34 -14.82 9.36 6.72
N ALA A 35 -13.76 8.55 6.60
CA ALA A 35 -12.73 8.77 5.58
C ALA A 35 -13.26 8.53 4.17
N THR A 36 -12.98 9.47 3.26
CA THR A 36 -13.26 9.38 1.81
C THR A 36 -12.00 9.23 0.97
N HIS A 37 -10.83 9.28 1.63
CA HIS A 37 -9.51 9.11 1.04
C HIS A 37 -8.59 8.37 2.03
N VAL A 38 -7.75 7.46 1.53
CA VAL A 38 -6.77 6.73 2.33
C VAL A 38 -5.36 6.88 1.73
N THR A 39 -4.39 7.22 2.56
CA THR A 39 -2.98 7.24 2.18
C THR A 39 -2.30 5.96 2.64
N PHE A 40 -1.73 5.17 1.72
CA PHE A 40 -0.92 4.02 2.11
C PHE A 40 0.46 4.49 2.59
N GLY A 41 0.78 4.19 3.85
CA GLY A 41 2.04 4.60 4.49
C GLY A 41 3.29 3.84 4.02
N ASP A 42 3.16 2.90 3.08
CA ASP A 42 4.27 2.13 2.54
C ASP A 42 5.27 3.04 1.79
N PRO A 43 6.58 2.95 2.08
CA PRO A 43 7.59 3.73 1.37
C PRO A 43 7.82 3.25 -0.08
N ASP A 44 7.28 2.08 -0.45
CA ASP A 44 7.27 1.56 -1.82
C ASP A 44 6.13 0.54 -2.00
N PHE A 45 4.91 1.02 -2.23
CA PHE A 45 3.69 0.20 -2.35
C PHE A 45 3.79 -0.84 -3.47
N LEU A 46 4.44 -0.51 -4.58
CA LEU A 46 4.59 -1.41 -5.74
C LEU A 46 5.76 -2.41 -5.59
N ASN A 47 6.43 -2.46 -4.44
CA ASN A 47 7.50 -3.42 -4.19
C ASN A 47 7.03 -4.90 -4.23
N GLY A 48 5.72 -5.13 -4.06
CA GLY A 48 5.05 -6.41 -4.29
C GLY A 48 3.84 -6.24 -5.22
N PRO A 49 4.01 -6.18 -6.55
CA PRO A 49 2.97 -5.71 -7.47
C PRO A 49 1.71 -6.59 -7.47
N GLY A 50 1.86 -7.91 -7.34
CA GLY A 50 0.72 -8.83 -7.24
C GLY A 50 -0.12 -8.60 -5.98
N HIS A 51 0.53 -8.34 -4.84
CA HIS A 51 -0.16 -8.05 -3.59
C HIS A 51 -0.83 -6.66 -3.64
N ALA A 52 -0.08 -5.64 -4.08
CA ALA A 52 -0.57 -4.28 -4.26
C ALA A 52 -1.84 -4.22 -5.12
N LEU A 53 -1.83 -4.93 -6.26
CA LEU A 53 -2.99 -5.00 -7.14
C LEU A 53 -4.17 -5.74 -6.50
N ALA A 54 -3.91 -6.81 -5.74
CA ALA A 54 -4.96 -7.54 -5.03
C ALA A 54 -5.62 -6.68 -3.95
N VAL A 55 -4.85 -5.86 -3.23
CA VAL A 55 -5.37 -4.88 -2.26
C VAL A 55 -6.19 -3.82 -2.97
N ALA A 56 -5.66 -3.15 -4.00
CA ALA A 56 -6.36 -2.09 -4.72
C ALA A 56 -7.68 -2.56 -5.34
N ARG A 57 -7.71 -3.78 -5.91
CA ARG A 57 -8.95 -4.36 -6.46
C ARG A 57 -9.98 -4.67 -5.39
N ALA A 58 -9.55 -5.22 -4.26
CA ALA A 58 -10.46 -5.52 -3.14
C ALA A 58 -11.01 -4.23 -2.52
N LEU A 59 -10.16 -3.20 -2.37
CA LEU A 59 -10.55 -1.88 -1.89
C LEU A 59 -11.65 -1.27 -2.77
N HIS A 60 -11.45 -1.29 -4.10
CA HIS A 60 -12.44 -0.78 -5.04
C HIS A 60 -13.75 -1.61 -5.04
N ALA A 61 -13.66 -2.92 -4.83
CA ALA A 61 -14.85 -3.78 -4.73
C ALA A 61 -15.68 -3.50 -3.46
N GLU A 62 -15.04 -3.24 -2.32
CA GLU A 62 -15.72 -2.92 -1.05
C GLU A 62 -16.19 -1.45 -1.00
N HIS A 63 -15.40 -0.52 -1.55
CA HIS A 63 -15.65 0.92 -1.49
C HIS A 63 -15.39 1.59 -2.86
N PRO A 64 -16.33 1.50 -3.82
CA PRO A 64 -16.08 1.96 -5.20
C PRO A 64 -15.76 3.44 -5.35
N SER A 65 -16.21 4.28 -4.42
CA SER A 65 -15.98 5.73 -4.40
C SER A 65 -14.79 6.16 -3.53
N LEU A 66 -14.18 5.24 -2.78
CA LEU A 66 -13.03 5.55 -1.95
C LEU A 66 -11.81 5.84 -2.83
N THR A 67 -11.15 6.94 -2.54
CA THR A 67 -9.91 7.32 -3.23
C THR A 67 -8.70 6.95 -2.38
N PHE A 68 -7.54 6.76 -3.00
CA PHE A 68 -6.32 6.50 -2.26
C PHE A 68 -5.08 7.00 -3.00
N ASP A 69 -4.01 7.23 -2.25
CA ASP A 69 -2.69 7.55 -2.78
C ASP A 69 -1.62 6.59 -2.23
N VAL A 70 -0.51 6.49 -2.97
CA VAL A 70 0.60 5.57 -2.67
C VAL A 70 1.93 6.23 -2.99
N THR A 71 2.97 5.86 -2.23
CA THR A 71 4.35 6.10 -2.63
C THR A 71 4.89 4.86 -3.35
N ALA A 72 5.49 5.04 -4.52
CA ALA A 72 6.11 3.95 -5.28
C ALA A 72 7.37 4.41 -6.01
N LYS A 73 8.33 3.51 -6.22
CA LYS A 73 9.49 3.81 -7.06
C LYS A 73 9.09 3.85 -8.54
N ILE A 74 9.62 4.85 -9.25
CA ILE A 74 9.41 5.03 -10.69
C ILE A 74 9.83 3.80 -11.53
N GLU A 75 10.81 3.02 -11.06
CA GLU A 75 11.29 1.80 -11.73
C GLU A 75 10.21 0.71 -11.87
N HIS A 76 9.16 0.74 -11.04
CA HIS A 76 8.01 -0.17 -11.14
C HIS A 76 6.99 0.27 -12.20
N LEU A 77 7.03 1.54 -12.65
CA LEU A 77 6.09 2.11 -13.62
C LEU A 77 6.64 2.17 -15.05
N LEU A 78 7.98 2.23 -15.18
CA LEU A 78 8.67 2.29 -16.47
C LEU A 78 8.95 0.91 -17.08
N ARG A 79 8.52 -0.17 -16.41
CA ARG A 79 8.68 -1.55 -16.86
C ARG A 79 7.36 -2.15 -17.30
#